data_AF-C3XT25-F1
#
_entry.id   AF-C3XT25-F1
#
_cell.length_a   1.000
_cell.length_b   1.000
_cell.length_c   1.000
_cell.angle_alpha   90.00
_cell.angle_beta   90.00
_cell.angle_gamma   90.00
#
_symmetry.space_group_name_H-M   'P 1'
#
loop_
_entity.id
_entity.type
_entity.pdbx_description
1 polymer ?
#
loop_
_entity_poly.entity_id
_entity_poly.type
_entity_poly.pdbx_seq_one_letter_code
_entity_poly.pdbx_strand_id
1 'polypeptide(L)'
;MDKDALLVVMPPLTDIPVQYHNAVVDDKRGVTVRDIAGQIIGRVPAGLATILARMTKDGELTGLTCSEVLPSLARSSSKGGGVVVPCKLHLQVTSRETAVEVLRAGFESDLGPEKDALTIL
;
A
#
# COMPACT_ATOMS: atom_id res chain seq x y z
N MET A 1 4.39 -18.24 4.24
CA MET A 1 3.73 -17.01 3.76
C MET A 1 2.92 -16.47 4.91
N ASP A 2 3.13 -15.22 5.29
CA ASP A 2 2.31 -14.56 6.31
C ASP A 2 0.88 -14.51 5.78
N LYS A 3 -0.07 -15.14 6.48
CA LYS A 3 -1.47 -15.18 6.05
C LYS A 3 -2.14 -13.80 6.17
N ASP A 4 -1.54 -12.93 6.98
CA ASP A 4 -2.03 -11.59 7.29
C ASP A 4 -1.28 -10.50 6.51
N ALA A 5 -0.34 -10.88 5.63
CA ALA A 5 0.37 -9.92 4.79
C ALA A 5 -0.58 -9.31 3.76
N LEU A 6 -0.97 -8.07 3.97
CA LEU A 6 -1.72 -7.29 2.99
C LEU A 6 -0.83 -6.98 1.78
N LEU A 7 -1.17 -7.57 0.64
CA LEU A 7 -0.41 -7.46 -0.59
C LEU A 7 -0.85 -6.22 -1.36
N VAL A 8 0.12 -5.47 -1.87
CA VAL A 8 -0.13 -4.37 -2.79
C VAL A 8 0.02 -4.93 -4.21
N VAL A 9 -1.07 -4.90 -4.96
CA VAL A 9 -1.13 -5.36 -6.34
C VAL A 9 -1.17 -4.15 -7.25
N MET A 10 -0.33 -4.18 -8.28
CA MET A 10 -0.35 -3.18 -9.34
C MET A 10 -1.68 -3.26 -10.11
N PRO A 11 -2.31 -2.12 -10.45
CA PRO A 11 -3.49 -2.13 -11.32
C PRO A 11 -3.20 -2.89 -12.63
N PRO A 12 -4.24 -3.48 -13.26
CA PRO A 12 -4.08 -4.06 -14.58
C PRO A 12 -3.74 -2.96 -15.59
N LEU A 13 -3.05 -3.32 -16.67
CA LEU A 13 -2.54 -2.36 -17.65
C LEU A 13 -3.64 -1.52 -18.30
N THR A 14 -4.87 -2.05 -18.38
CA THR A 14 -6.06 -1.37 -18.89
C THR A 14 -6.46 -0.14 -18.07
N ASP A 15 -6.16 -0.17 -16.77
CA ASP A 15 -6.56 0.86 -15.80
C ASP A 15 -5.45 1.89 -15.60
N ILE A 16 -4.31 1.69 -16.27
CA ILE A 16 -3.13 2.54 -16.22
C ILE A 16 -3.11 3.45 -17.45
N PRO A 17 -2.96 4.78 -17.30
CA PRO A 17 -2.84 5.68 -18.45
C PRO A 17 -1.66 5.29 -19.35
N VAL A 18 -1.88 5.27 -20.67
CA VAL A 18 -0.93 4.78 -21.69
C VAL A 18 0.45 5.44 -21.59
N GLN A 19 0.48 6.72 -21.20
CA GLN A 19 1.73 7.48 -20.99
C GLN A 19 2.67 6.86 -19.94
N TYR A 20 2.14 6.08 -19.01
CA TYR A 20 2.92 5.41 -17.96
C TYR A 20 3.30 3.98 -18.29
N HIS A 21 2.81 3.39 -19.38
CA HIS A 21 3.03 1.96 -19.70
C HIS A 21 4.52 1.62 -19.82
N ASN A 22 5.30 2.55 -20.37
CA ASN A 22 6.74 2.38 -20.58
C ASN A 22 7.59 3.07 -19.50
N ALA A 23 6.97 3.57 -18.42
CA ALA A 23 7.72 4.17 -17.33
C ALA A 23 8.58 3.09 -16.65
N VAL A 24 9.86 3.39 -16.47
CA VAL A 24 10.81 2.46 -15.83
C VAL A 24 10.61 2.54 -14.31
N VAL A 25 10.41 1.36 -13.70
CA VAL A 25 10.18 1.19 -12.25
C VAL A 25 11.42 0.62 -11.54
N ASP A 26 12.27 -0.08 -12.28
CA ASP A 26 13.59 -0.54 -11.83
C ASP A 26 14.61 -0.32 -12.95
N ASP A 27 15.37 0.77 -12.85
CA ASP A 27 16.41 1.14 -13.82
C ASP A 27 17.50 0.07 -13.95
N LYS A 28 17.80 -0.71 -12.90
CA LYS A 28 18.86 -1.72 -12.94
C LYS A 28 18.45 -2.95 -13.72
N ARG A 29 17.17 -3.30 -13.66
CA ARG A 29 16.61 -4.48 -14.33
C ARG A 29 15.87 -4.13 -15.62
N GLY A 30 15.71 -2.84 -15.93
CA GLY A 30 14.95 -2.35 -17.09
C GLY A 30 13.46 -2.70 -17.00
N VAL A 31 12.94 -2.90 -15.78
CA VAL A 31 11.54 -3.30 -15.58
C VAL A 31 10.66 -2.07 -15.74
N THR A 32 9.60 -2.20 -16.51
CA THR A 32 8.61 -1.16 -16.77
C THR A 32 7.29 -1.43 -16.08
N VAL A 33 6.43 -0.42 -16.02
CA VAL A 33 5.05 -0.54 -15.51
C VAL A 33 4.28 -1.65 -16.20
N ARG A 34 4.45 -1.83 -17.52
CA ARG A 34 3.82 -2.93 -18.27
C ARG A 34 4.24 -4.30 -17.76
N ASP A 35 5.48 -4.45 -17.32
CA ASP A 35 6.03 -5.74 -16.88
C ASP A 35 5.47 -6.15 -15.51
N ILE A 36 5.10 -5.18 -14.67
CA ILE A 36 4.58 -5.41 -13.32
C ILE A 36 3.07 -5.17 -13.20
N ALA A 37 2.38 -4.77 -14.27
CA ALA A 37 0.94 -4.55 -14.26
C ALA A 37 0.19 -5.82 -13.85
N GLY A 38 -0.77 -5.71 -12.93
CA GLY A 38 -1.48 -6.85 -12.34
C GLY A 38 -0.64 -7.74 -11.42
N GLN A 39 0.63 -7.44 -11.17
CA GLN A 39 1.49 -8.22 -10.27
C GLN A 39 1.48 -7.68 -8.84
N ILE A 40 1.81 -8.54 -7.88
CA ILE A 40 2.08 -8.13 -6.50
C ILE A 40 3.42 -7.40 -6.47
N ILE A 41 3.39 -6.12 -6.12
CA ILE A 41 4.58 -5.25 -6.13
C ILE A 41 5.12 -4.98 -4.73
N GLY A 42 4.40 -5.35 -3.68
CA GLY A 42 4.81 -5.09 -2.32
C GLY A 42 3.87 -5.63 -1.28
N ARG A 43 4.18 -5.29 -0.03
CA ARG A 43 3.35 -5.57 1.13
C ARG A 43 3.15 -4.27 1.89
N VAL A 44 1.98 -4.15 2.49
CA VAL A 44 1.70 -3.09 3.46
C VAL A 44 2.65 -3.28 4.66
N PRO A 45 3.13 -2.18 5.29
CA PRO A 45 3.95 -2.27 6.50
C PRO A 45 3.34 -3.16 7.58
N ALA A 46 4.17 -3.88 8.33
CA ALA A 46 3.71 -4.91 9.26
C ALA A 46 2.80 -4.34 10.37
N GLY A 47 3.10 -3.14 10.87
CA GLY A 47 2.26 -2.45 11.86
C GLY A 47 0.85 -2.17 11.30
N LEU A 48 0.78 -1.61 10.08
CA LEU A 48 -0.50 -1.33 9.43
C LEU A 48 -1.26 -2.62 9.06
N ALA A 49 -0.57 -3.66 8.59
CA ALA A 49 -1.19 -4.96 8.34
C ALA A 49 -1.81 -5.56 9.62
N THR A 50 -1.14 -5.41 10.76
CA THR A 50 -1.64 -5.87 12.07
C THR A 50 -2.92 -5.14 12.47
N ILE A 51 -2.96 -3.82 12.31
CA ILE A 51 -4.13 -3.00 12.64
C ILE A 51 -5.32 -3.41 11.76
N LEU A 52 -5.10 -3.52 10.44
CA LEU A 52 -6.16 -3.91 9.49
C LEU A 52 -6.67 -5.33 9.72
N ALA A 53 -5.78 -6.26 10.11
CA ALA A 53 -6.17 -7.62 10.47
C ALA A 53 -7.08 -7.63 11.72
N ARG A 54 -6.79 -6.81 12.74
CA ARG A 54 -7.66 -6.66 13.92
C ARG A 54 -9.03 -6.10 13.52
N MET A 55 -9.07 -5.01 12.76
CA MET A 55 -10.33 -4.41 12.30
C MET A 55 -11.18 -5.38 11.46
N THR A 56 -10.53 -6.23 10.65
CA THR A 56 -11.24 -7.28 9.89
C THR A 56 -11.82 -8.34 10.81
N LYS A 57 -11.04 -8.77 11.82
CA LYS A 57 -11.48 -9.78 12.80
C LYS A 57 -12.65 -9.29 13.65
N ASP A 58 -12.65 -8.01 14.00
CA ASP A 58 -13.70 -7.37 14.80
C ASP A 58 -14.94 -7.00 13.96
N GLY A 59 -14.91 -7.27 12.65
CA GLY A 59 -16.01 -7.02 11.72
C GLY A 59 -16.19 -5.54 11.36
N GLU A 60 -15.21 -4.69 11.70
CA GLU A 60 -15.22 -3.26 11.40
C GLU A 60 -14.82 -2.98 9.95
N LEU A 61 -13.92 -3.79 9.39
CA LEU A 61 -13.47 -3.69 8.00
C LEU A 61 -14.24 -4.67 7.11
N THR A 62 -15.00 -4.12 6.16
CA THR A 62 -15.82 -4.88 5.20
C THR A 62 -15.19 -4.96 3.81
N GLY A 63 -14.23 -4.09 3.52
CA GLY A 63 -13.51 -4.08 2.25
C GLY A 63 -12.27 -3.20 2.30
N LEU A 64 -11.28 -3.53 1.48
CA LEU A 64 -10.05 -2.78 1.32
C LEU A 64 -9.70 -2.69 -0.15
N THR A 65 -9.39 -1.49 -0.61
CA THR A 65 -8.87 -1.24 -1.96
C THR A 65 -7.67 -0.32 -1.88
N CYS A 66 -6.64 -0.54 -2.70
CA CYS A 66 -5.54 0.42 -2.88
C CYS A 66 -5.81 1.20 -4.17
N SER A 67 -5.96 2.51 -4.04
CA SER A 67 -6.05 3.45 -5.14
C SER A 67 -4.71 4.17 -5.27
N GLU A 68 -4.29 4.42 -6.51
CA GLU A 68 -3.02 5.08 -6.87
C GLU A 68 -1.77 4.29 -6.48
N VAL A 69 -1.22 3.56 -7.45
CA VAL A 69 0.07 2.87 -7.35
C VAL A 69 1.13 3.50 -8.28
N LEU A 70 0.82 4.65 -8.89
CA LEU A 70 1.59 5.24 -10.00
C LEU A 70 1.58 6.78 -9.98
N PRO A 71 2.68 7.46 -10.37
CA PRO A 71 3.97 7.42 -9.73
C PRO A 71 4.48 8.84 -9.40
N SER A 72 4.60 9.16 -8.11
CA SER A 72 5.91 9.60 -7.64
C SER A 72 6.70 8.33 -7.34
N LEU A 73 7.19 7.65 -8.39
CA LEU A 73 8.26 6.66 -8.26
C LEU A 73 9.49 7.46 -7.84
N ALA A 74 9.56 7.79 -6.56
CA ALA A 74 10.68 8.48 -5.97
C ALA A 74 11.89 7.62 -6.27
N ARG A 75 12.79 8.17 -7.09
CA ARG A 75 14.10 7.60 -7.42
C ARG A 75 14.66 6.94 -6.18
N SER A 76 15.01 5.66 -6.29
CA SER A 76 15.65 4.90 -5.21
C SER A 76 16.76 5.73 -4.59
N SER A 77 16.55 6.26 -3.38
CA SER A 77 17.53 7.17 -2.75
C SER A 77 18.68 6.42 -2.08
N SER A 78 18.66 5.08 -2.04
CA SER A 78 19.72 4.31 -1.41
C SER A 78 20.02 2.98 -2.11
N LYS A 79 21.31 2.63 -2.18
CA LYS A 79 21.80 1.34 -2.67
C LYS A 79 21.18 0.21 -1.83
N GLY A 80 20.31 -0.58 -2.45
CA GLY A 80 19.78 -1.82 -1.86
C GLY A 80 18.45 -1.67 -1.11
N GLY A 81 17.89 -0.46 -1.00
CA GLY A 81 16.55 -0.25 -0.46
C GLY A 81 15.50 -0.53 -1.53
N GLY A 82 14.51 -1.38 -1.21
CA GLY A 82 13.32 -1.52 -2.04
C GLY A 82 12.64 -0.17 -2.27
N VAL A 83 11.96 -0.01 -3.40
CA VAL A 83 11.21 1.21 -3.70
C VAL A 83 9.99 1.27 -2.78
N VAL A 84 9.86 2.34 -2.01
CA VAL A 84 8.63 2.65 -1.27
C VAL A 84 7.71 3.38 -2.25
N VAL A 85 6.56 2.77 -2.54
CA VAL A 85 5.55 3.34 -3.44
C VAL A 85 4.45 3.95 -2.59
N PRO A 86 4.15 5.26 -2.73
CA PRO A 86 2.98 5.83 -2.07
C PRO A 86 1.71 5.16 -2.62
N CYS A 87 0.85 4.69 -1.73
CA CYS A 87 -0.47 4.13 -2.04
C CYS A 87 -1.52 4.83 -1.16
N LYS A 88 -2.70 5.09 -1.72
CA LYS A 88 -3.88 5.47 -0.94
C LYS A 88 -4.72 4.24 -0.68
N LEU A 89 -4.88 3.87 0.58
CA LEU A 89 -5.77 2.78 0.97
C LEU A 89 -7.16 3.32 1.25
N HIS A 90 -8.15 2.74 0.57
CA HIS A 90 -9.56 2.99 0.76
C HIS A 90 -10.16 1.83 1.56
N LEU A 91 -10.60 2.15 2.77
CA LEU A 91 -11.19 1.21 3.72
C LEU A 91 -12.71 1.36 3.67
N GLN A 92 -13.41 0.27 3.40
CA GLN A 92 -14.86 0.18 3.61
C GLN A 92 -15.09 -0.32 5.02
N VAL A 93 -15.67 0.53 5.86
CA VAL A 93 -15.86 0.27 7.29
C VAL A 93 -17.33 0.40 7.69
N THR A 94 -17.73 -0.32 8.73
CA THR A 94 -19.09 -0.27 9.28
C THR A 94 -19.39 1.07 9.97
N SER A 95 -18.41 1.60 10.69
CA SER A 95 -18.46 2.91 11.37
C SER A 95 -17.19 3.68 11.09
N ARG A 96 -17.31 4.85 10.44
CA ARG A 96 -16.16 5.70 10.12
C ARG A 96 -15.49 6.22 11.39
N GLU A 97 -16.27 6.63 12.38
CA GLU A 97 -15.75 7.23 13.62
C GLU A 97 -14.91 6.22 14.41
N THR A 98 -15.47 5.03 14.62
CA THR A 98 -14.79 3.93 15.30
C THR A 98 -13.53 3.51 14.54
N ALA A 99 -13.62 3.36 13.21
CA ALA A 99 -12.48 3.00 12.39
C ALA A 99 -11.34 4.03 12.48
N VAL A 100 -11.67 5.32 12.48
CA VAL A 100 -10.66 6.39 12.63
C VAL A 100 -10.02 6.35 14.01
N GLU A 101 -10.79 6.11 15.06
CA GLU A 101 -10.25 5.99 16.42
C GLU A 101 -9.33 4.77 16.55
N VAL A 102 -9.74 3.60 16.05
CA VAL A 102 -8.94 2.37 16.06
C VAL A 102 -7.68 2.53 15.24
N LEU A 103 -7.77 3.14 14.05
CA LEU A 103 -6.59 3.44 13.23
C LEU A 103 -5.65 4.41 13.94
N ARG A 104 -6.15 5.49 14.56
CA ARG A 104 -5.31 6.43 15.31
C ARG A 104 -4.64 5.76 16.52
N ALA A 105 -5.38 4.96 17.28
CA ALA A 105 -4.85 4.23 18.43
C ALA A 105 -3.77 3.22 18.00
N GLY A 106 -4.04 2.45 16.94
CA GLY A 106 -3.08 1.50 16.37
C GLY A 106 -1.86 2.20 15.78
N PHE A 107 -2.03 3.37 15.17
CA PHE A 107 -0.92 4.21 14.71
C PHE A 107 -0.03 4.64 15.86
N GLU A 108 -0.59 4.93 17.03
CA GLU A 108 0.22 5.30 18.17
C GLU A 108 0.93 4.12 18.83
N SER A 109 0.31 2.94 18.88
CA SER A 109 0.85 1.77 19.59
C SER A 109 1.71 0.83 18.74
N ASP A 110 1.31 0.58 17.50
CA ASP A 110 1.80 -0.56 16.69
C ASP A 110 2.73 -0.13 15.54
N LEU A 111 2.74 1.17 15.20
CA LEU A 111 3.61 1.72 14.16
C LEU A 111 4.88 2.31 14.78
N GLY A 112 6.04 1.91 14.26
CA GLY A 112 7.36 2.43 14.66
C GLY A 112 7.76 3.68 13.87
N PRO A 113 8.98 3.76 13.29
CA PRO A 113 9.40 4.90 12.45
C PRO A 113 8.55 5.07 11.17
N GLU A 114 7.69 4.11 10.86
CA GLU A 114 6.76 4.11 9.73
C GLU A 114 5.61 5.13 9.90
N LYS A 115 5.39 5.67 11.11
CA LYS A 115 4.39 6.71 11.39
C LYS A 115 4.55 7.94 10.48
N ASP A 116 5.78 8.32 10.16
CA ASP A 116 6.09 9.51 9.35
C ASP A 116 5.71 9.34 7.85
N ALA A 117 5.51 8.09 7.41
CA ALA A 117 5.19 7.76 6.02
C ALA A 117 3.69 7.51 5.79
N LEU A 118 2.87 7.57 6.85
CA LEU A 118 1.44 7.24 6.81
C LEU A 118 0.59 8.45 7.20
N THR A 119 -0.47 8.71 6.44
CA THR A 119 -1.40 9.80 6.72
C THR A 119 -2.83 9.30 6.56
N ILE A 120 -3.66 9.54 7.58
CA ILE A 120 -5.10 9.25 7.55
C ILE A 120 -5.82 10.51 7.03
N LEU A 121 -6.53 10.39 5.91
CA LEU A 121 -7.28 11.46 5.25
C LEU A 121 -8.80 11.34 5.49
#